data_AF-A0A2V8G016-F1
#
_entry.id   AF-A0A2V8G016-F1
#
_cell.length_a   1.000
_cell.length_b   1.000
_cell.length_c   1.000
_cell.angle_alpha   90.00
_cell.angle_beta   90.00
_cell.angle_gamma   90.00
#
_symmetry.space_group_name_H-M   'P 1'
#
loop_
_entity.id
_entity.type
_entity.pdbx_description
1 polymer ?
#
loop_
_entity_poly.entity_id
_entity_poly.type
_entity_poly.pdbx_seq_one_letter_code
_entity_poly.pdbx_strand_id
1 'polypeptide(L)'
;MAHSYEELKKKTIAELREIAKGVENQEAVQGFSQLNKEHLLPALCKALGIDTHGHHHVEGIDKAGIKAKMRELRKQRDTALEQHDHDVLKSVRRQIHRLNRQIRAHVAP
;
A
#
# COMPACT_ATOMS: atom_id res chain seq x y z
N MET A 1 -14.77 4.09 -21.11
CA MET A 1 -15.21 3.91 -19.72
C MET A 1 -14.00 3.52 -18.91
N ALA A 2 -13.66 4.26 -17.86
CA ALA A 2 -12.46 4.02 -17.06
C ALA A 2 -12.65 2.74 -16.25
N HIS A 3 -12.04 1.64 -16.70
CA HIS A 3 -11.98 0.42 -15.90
C HIS A 3 -11.21 0.73 -14.62
N SER A 4 -11.67 0.23 -13.47
CA SER A 4 -10.91 0.32 -12.22
C SER A 4 -10.08 -0.93 -12.01
N TYR A 5 -8.98 -0.83 -11.25
CA TYR A 5 -8.14 -1.98 -10.93
C TYR A 5 -8.94 -3.12 -10.28
N GLU A 6 -9.90 -2.80 -9.41
CA GLU A 6 -10.76 -3.79 -8.76
C GLU A 6 -11.69 -4.51 -9.73
N GLU A 7 -12.22 -3.79 -10.72
CA GLU A 7 -13.05 -4.37 -11.77
C GLU A 7 -12.25 -5.38 -12.60
N LEU A 8 -11.03 -5.02 -12.99
CA LEU A 8 -10.12 -5.90 -13.73
C LEU A 8 -9.66 -7.11 -12.91
N LYS A 9 -9.47 -6.95 -11.59
CA LYS A 9 -9.10 -8.06 -10.69
C LYS A 9 -10.18 -9.12 -10.57
N LYS A 10 -11.45 -8.70 -10.60
CA LYS A 10 -12.62 -9.61 -10.51
C LYS A 10 -12.88 -10.38 -11.80
N LYS A 11 -12.45 -9.85 -12.95
CA LYS A 11 -12.63 -10.50 -14.26
C LYS A 11 -11.78 -11.75 -14.44
N THR A 12 -12.23 -12.63 -15.33
CA THR A 12 -11.50 -13.84 -15.71
C THR A 12 -10.34 -13.50 -16.65
N ILE A 13 -9.39 -14.42 -16.80
CA ILE A 13 -8.27 -14.24 -17.74
C ILE A 13 -8.79 -14.05 -19.18
N ALA A 14 -9.86 -14.76 -19.57
CA ALA A 14 -10.47 -14.64 -20.88
C ALA A 14 -10.99 -13.21 -21.12
N GLU A 15 -11.73 -12.66 -20.16
CA GLU A 15 -12.25 -11.29 -20.23
C GLU A 15 -11.12 -10.24 -20.24
N LEU A 16 -10.05 -10.44 -19.47
CA LEU A 16 -8.88 -9.57 -19.50
C LEU A 16 -8.18 -9.59 -20.86
N ARG A 17 -8.18 -10.73 -21.56
CA ARG A 17 -7.64 -10.85 -22.93
C ARG A 17 -8.51 -10.16 -23.97
N GLU A 18 -9.84 -10.21 -23.81
CA GLU A 18 -10.75 -9.46 -24.69
C GLU A 18 -10.57 -7.94 -24.52
N ILE A 19 -10.39 -7.46 -23.29
CA ILE A 19 -10.07 -6.05 -23.04
C ILE A 19 -8.69 -5.71 -23.60
N ALA A 20 -7.71 -6.60 -23.47
CA ALA A 20 -6.37 -6.42 -24.02
C ALA A 20 -6.36 -6.27 -25.55
N LYS A 21 -7.18 -7.03 -26.28
CA LYS A 21 -7.36 -6.89 -27.74
C LYS A 21 -7.77 -5.48 -28.16
N GLY A 22 -8.66 -4.85 -27.38
CA GLY A 22 -9.07 -3.46 -27.61
C GLY A 22 -7.99 -2.41 -27.32
N VAL A 23 -6.89 -2.81 -26.66
CA VAL A 23 -5.81 -1.95 -26.16
C VAL A 23 -4.47 -2.31 -26.83
N GLU A 24 -4.49 -3.10 -27.92
CA GLU A 24 -3.32 -3.63 -28.66
C GLU A 24 -2.27 -2.58 -29.08
N ASN A 25 -2.60 -1.30 -29.05
CA ASN A 25 -1.72 -0.19 -29.41
C ASN A 25 -0.63 0.14 -28.36
N GLN A 26 -0.53 -0.62 -27.27
CA GLN A 26 0.45 -0.38 -26.21
C GLN A 26 1.42 -1.56 -26.03
N GLU A 27 2.71 -1.24 -26.09
CA GLU A 27 3.85 -2.16 -25.98
C GLU A 27 3.78 -3.06 -24.73
N ALA A 28 3.16 -2.55 -23.64
CA ALA A 28 2.99 -3.28 -22.39
C ALA A 28 2.07 -4.53 -22.50
N VAL A 29 1.20 -4.59 -23.51
CA VAL A 29 0.18 -5.65 -23.67
C VAL A 29 0.55 -6.63 -24.81
N GLN A 30 1.71 -6.42 -25.46
CA GLN A 30 2.20 -7.34 -26.48
C GLN A 30 2.42 -8.73 -25.87
N GLY A 31 1.73 -9.74 -26.40
CA GLY A 31 1.76 -11.11 -25.87
C GLY A 31 0.65 -11.46 -24.86
N PHE A 32 -0.40 -10.65 -24.73
CA PHE A 32 -1.53 -10.90 -23.81
C PHE A 32 -2.17 -12.30 -23.91
N SER A 33 -2.07 -12.97 -25.07
CA SER A 33 -2.55 -14.33 -25.28
C SER A 33 -1.77 -15.39 -24.47
N GLN A 34 -0.48 -15.15 -24.23
CA GLN A 34 0.41 -16.05 -23.48
C GLN A 34 0.58 -15.64 -22.01
N LEU A 35 0.27 -14.38 -21.66
CA LEU A 35 0.40 -13.89 -20.29
C LEU A 35 -0.65 -14.50 -19.35
N ASN A 36 -0.19 -14.81 -18.13
CA ASN A 36 -0.95 -15.26 -16.97
C ASN A 36 -1.68 -14.08 -16.33
N LYS A 37 -2.69 -14.33 -15.49
CA LYS A 37 -3.46 -13.26 -14.80
C LYS A 37 -2.56 -12.26 -14.04
N GLU A 38 -1.54 -12.78 -13.36
CA GLU A 38 -0.59 -12.00 -12.55
C GLU A 38 0.21 -10.98 -13.37
N HIS A 39 0.50 -11.29 -14.64
CA HIS A 39 1.26 -10.41 -15.53
C HIS A 39 0.37 -9.56 -16.43
N LEU A 40 -0.76 -10.13 -16.88
CA LEU A 40 -1.71 -9.47 -17.75
C LEU A 40 -2.40 -8.29 -17.06
N LEU A 41 -2.74 -8.43 -15.78
CA LEU A 41 -3.49 -7.40 -15.05
C LEU A 41 -2.66 -6.12 -14.83
N PRO A 42 -1.40 -6.18 -14.33
CA PRO A 42 -0.56 -4.99 -14.22
C PRO A 42 -0.23 -4.35 -15.58
N ALA A 43 0.01 -5.18 -16.60
CA ALA A 43 0.25 -4.72 -17.97
C ALA A 43 -0.95 -3.94 -18.52
N LEU A 44 -2.16 -4.48 -18.36
CA LEU A 44 -3.39 -3.87 -18.82
C LEU A 44 -3.79 -2.63 -18.02
N CYS A 45 -3.49 -2.60 -16.72
CA CYS A 45 -3.66 -1.39 -15.92
C CYS A 45 -2.68 -0.28 -16.34
N LYS A 46 -1.40 -0.61 -16.57
CA LYS A 46 -0.40 0.34 -17.09
C LYS A 46 -0.81 0.88 -18.46
N ALA A 47 -1.33 0.01 -19.31
CA ALA A 47 -1.86 0.33 -20.63
C ALA A 47 -3.04 1.31 -20.55
N LEU A 48 -4.03 1.00 -19.73
CA LEU A 48 -5.20 1.86 -19.53
C LEU A 48 -4.93 3.12 -18.67
N GLY A 49 -3.70 3.34 -18.21
CA GLY A 49 -3.35 4.45 -17.30
C GLY A 49 -3.99 4.33 -15.92
N ILE A 50 -4.39 3.12 -15.53
CA ILE A 50 -4.98 2.81 -14.23
C ILE A 50 -3.84 2.55 -13.25
N ASP A 51 -3.77 3.34 -12.20
CA ASP A 51 -2.79 3.16 -11.14
C ASP A 51 -3.01 1.80 -10.45
N THR A 52 -2.04 0.88 -10.61
CA THR A 52 -2.04 -0.47 -10.03
C THR A 52 -1.72 -0.47 -8.56
N HIS A 53 -1.28 0.67 -8.02
CA HIS A 53 -1.16 0.84 -6.60
C HIS A 53 -2.57 0.77 -6.03
N GLY A 54 -2.91 -0.39 -5.48
CA GLY A 54 -4.01 -0.56 -4.55
C GLY A 54 -3.80 0.44 -3.43
N HIS A 55 -4.31 1.65 -3.62
CA HIS A 55 -4.49 2.62 -2.59
C HIS A 55 -5.56 1.99 -1.70
N HIS A 56 -5.13 1.19 -0.73
CA HIS A 56 -5.75 1.25 0.59
C HIS A 56 -5.59 2.71 1.02
N HIS A 57 -6.45 3.56 0.47
CA HIS A 57 -6.62 4.92 0.85
C HIS A 57 -7.26 4.79 2.23
N VAL A 58 -6.40 4.71 3.24
CA VAL A 58 -6.81 4.79 4.63
C VAL A 58 -7.22 6.24 4.83
N GLU A 59 -8.42 6.58 4.35
CA GLU A 59 -9.10 7.81 4.71
C GLU A 59 -9.37 7.72 6.22
N GLY A 60 -8.81 8.68 6.97
CA GLY A 60 -9.09 8.81 8.40
C GLY A 60 -7.89 8.84 9.33
N ILE A 61 -6.66 8.57 8.86
CA ILE A 61 -5.45 8.75 9.69
C ILE A 61 -4.31 9.46 8.95
N ASP A 62 -3.81 10.54 9.56
CA ASP A 62 -2.53 11.14 9.21
C ASP A 62 -1.35 10.23 9.61
N LYS A 63 -1.05 9.27 8.72
CA LYS A 63 0.09 8.35 8.88
C LYS A 63 1.42 9.09 8.97
N ALA A 64 1.55 10.24 8.29
CA ALA A 64 2.77 11.02 8.28
C ALA A 64 3.01 11.67 9.65
N GLY A 65 1.99 12.30 10.23
CA GLY A 65 2.04 12.88 11.58
C GLY A 65 2.32 11.84 12.67
N ILE A 66 1.69 10.66 12.60
CA ILE A 66 1.98 9.57 13.55
C ILE A 66 3.42 9.07 13.41
N LYS A 67 3.92 8.90 12.18
CA LYS A 67 5.32 8.51 11.94
C LYS A 67 6.31 9.57 12.43
N ALA A 68 5.99 10.86 12.29
CA ALA A 68 6.81 11.94 12.81
C ALA A 68 6.89 11.89 14.35
N LYS A 69 5.75 11.76 15.04
CA LYS A 69 5.72 11.57 16.51
C LYS A 69 6.50 10.33 16.96
N MET A 70 6.40 9.21 16.24
CA MET A 70 7.17 8.01 16.57
C MET A 70 8.68 8.20 16.43
N ARG A 71 9.15 9.01 15.47
CA ARG A 71 10.59 9.31 15.34
C ARG A 71 11.09 10.09 16.55
N GLU A 72 10.31 11.06 17.02
CA GLU A 72 10.66 11.86 18.20
C GLU A 72 10.69 11.01 19.47
N LEU A 73 9.68 10.17 19.68
CA LEU A 73 9.66 9.23 20.80
C LEU A 73 10.82 8.22 20.78
N ARG A 74 11.31 7.83 19.60
CA ARG A 74 12.50 6.97 19.51
C ARG A 74 13.76 7.68 19.99
N LYS A 75 13.93 8.97 19.67
CA LYS A 75 15.04 9.77 20.20
C LYS A 75 14.95 9.88 21.72
N GLN A 76 13.77 10.19 22.25
CA GLN A 76 13.55 10.27 23.70
C GLN A 76 13.81 8.94 24.42
N ARG A 77 13.46 7.81 23.79
CA ARG A 77 13.79 6.47 24.29
C ARG A 77 15.30 6.28 24.36
N ASP A 78 16.04 6.70 23.35
CA ASP A 78 17.49 6.51 23.27
C ASP A 78 18.19 7.37 24.34
N THR A 79 17.76 8.62 24.51
CA THR A 79 18.22 9.48 25.62
C THR A 79 17.88 8.89 26.99
N ALA A 80 16.68 8.35 27.19
CA ALA A 80 16.30 7.71 28.46
C ALA A 80 17.09 6.42 28.73
N LEU A 81 17.51 5.70 27.68
CA LEU A 81 18.40 4.54 27.81
C LEU A 81 19.79 4.97 28.26
N GLU A 82 20.34 6.04 27.69
CA GLU A 82 21.64 6.60 28.09
C GLU A 82 21.62 7.14 29.53
N GLN A 83 20.52 7.78 29.94
CA GLN A 83 20.35 8.32 31.29
C GLN A 83 19.96 7.26 32.33
N HIS A 84 19.74 6.00 31.91
CA HIS A 84 19.21 4.91 32.75
C HIS A 84 17.89 5.27 33.46
N ASP A 85 17.10 6.17 32.88
CA ASP A 85 15.79 6.55 33.39
C ASP A 85 14.74 5.51 32.98
N HIS A 86 14.55 4.53 33.84
CA HIS A 86 13.64 3.41 33.60
C HIS A 86 12.16 3.84 33.54
N ASP A 87 11.78 4.90 34.24
CA ASP A 87 10.39 5.37 34.28
C ASP A 87 10.02 6.07 32.97
N VAL A 88 10.89 6.97 32.50
CA VAL A 88 10.71 7.63 31.20
C VAL A 88 10.80 6.62 30.06
N LEU A 89 11.75 5.68 30.12
CA LEU A 89 11.88 4.60 29.14
C LEU A 89 10.60 3.77 29.01
N LYS A 90 9.98 3.41 30.14
CA LYS A 90 8.72 2.64 30.17
C LYS A 90 7.56 3.43 29.58
N SER A 91 7.46 4.73 29.91
CA SER A 91 6.44 5.62 29.37
C SER A 91 6.54 5.75 27.84
N VAL A 92 7.74 6.05 27.33
CA VAL A 92 8.00 6.24 25.90
C VAL A 92 7.74 4.95 25.11
N ARG A 93 8.18 3.79 25.60
CA ARG A 93 7.90 2.48 24.97
C ARG A 93 6.39 2.22 24.82
N ARG A 94 5.61 2.56 25.85
CA ARG A 94 4.13 2.40 25.82
C ARG A 94 3.49 3.34 24.79
N GLN A 95 3.96 4.58 24.69
CA GLN A 95 3.46 5.54 23.69
C GLN A 95 3.76 5.06 22.27
N ILE A 96 4.98 4.59 22.00
CA ILE A 96 5.36 3.99 20.71
C ILE A 96 4.48 2.78 20.39
N HIS A 97 4.23 1.90 21.37
CA HIS A 97 3.36 0.74 21.17
C HIS A 97 1.92 1.13 20.80
N ARG A 98 1.35 2.14 21.49
CA ARG A 98 0.00 2.64 21.18
C ARG A 98 -0.11 3.20 19.76
N LEU A 99 0.85 4.03 19.34
CA LEU A 99 0.88 4.60 17.98
C LEU A 99 1.04 3.52 16.90
N ASN A 100 1.88 2.50 17.15
CA ASN A 100 2.00 1.35 16.26
C ASN A 100 0.69 0.55 16.17
N ARG A 101 -0.01 0.35 17.28
CA ARG A 101 -1.31 -0.33 17.31
C ARG A 101 -2.35 0.47 16.53
N GLN A 102 -2.38 1.79 16.67
CA GLN A 102 -3.26 2.67 15.92
C GLN A 102 -3.01 2.57 14.41
N ILE A 103 -1.75 2.61 13.96
CA ILE A 103 -1.45 2.42 12.53
C ILE A 103 -1.92 1.04 12.05
N ARG A 104 -1.64 -0.02 12.81
CA ARG A 104 -2.03 -1.39 12.41
C ARG A 104 -3.54 -1.59 12.38
N ALA A 105 -4.28 -1.01 13.32
CA ALA A 105 -5.74 -1.09 13.35
C ALA A 105 -6.39 -0.45 12.11
N HIS A 106 -5.79 0.61 11.59
CA HIS A 106 -6.28 1.30 10.40
C HIS A 106 -5.64 0.81 9.08
N VAL A 107 -4.73 -0.16 9.15
CA VAL A 107 -4.07 -0.77 7.97
C VAL A 107 -4.49 -2.23 7.79
N ALA A 108 -5.12 -2.85 8.79
CA ALA A 108 -5.68 -4.18 8.66
C ALA A 108 -6.86 -4.19 7.65
N PRO A 109 -6.92 -5.18 6.75
CA PRO A 109 -7.92 -5.27 5.67
C PRO A 109 -9.33 -5.58 6.17
#